data_AF-A0A963I8Q5-F1
#
_entry.id   AF-A0A963I8Q5-F1
#
_cell.length_a   1.000
_cell.length_b   1.000
_cell.length_c   1.000
_cell.angle_alpha   90.00
_cell.angle_beta   90.00
_cell.angle_gamma   90.00
#
_symmetry.space_group_name_H-M   'P 1'
#
loop_
_entity.id
_entity.type
_entity.pdbx_description
1 polymer ?
#
loop_
_entity_poly.entity_id
_entity_poly.type
_entity_poly.pdbx_seq_one_letter_code
_entity_poly.pdbx_strand_id
1 'polypeptide(L)'
;MAGPIAAAWHWACGLDVAVRKAGNVSQASAGHRMAARQFLDSARAAAQALTDSDGVGQGIERAVAATRDAVGCNTNLGILLLCVPLARARRALTVASPAALLGAVEGVLAGLDLDDARAGYRAIALAAPGGLGTADAEDVADAPRVDLRQAMALAADRDSIARQYRDGFRDIL
;
A
#
# COMPACT_ATOMS: atom_id res chain seq x y z
N MET A 1 16.65 -12.23 12.56
CA MET A 1 15.34 -12.74 12.10
C MET A 1 14.43 -11.55 11.81
N ALA A 2 13.64 -11.60 10.73
CA ALA A 2 12.67 -10.55 10.43
C ALA A 2 11.63 -10.47 11.55
N GLY A 3 11.24 -9.25 11.96
CA GLY A 3 10.17 -9.05 12.94
C GLY A 3 8.81 -9.57 12.42
N PRO A 4 7.81 -9.75 13.31
CA PRO A 4 6.53 -10.37 12.95
C PRO A 4 5.79 -9.65 11.81
N ILE A 5 5.92 -8.32 11.71
CA ILE A 5 5.31 -7.53 10.62
C ILE A 5 5.98 -7.84 9.27
N ALA A 6 7.32 -7.85 9.22
CA ALA A 6 8.05 -8.19 8.00
C ALA A 6 7.77 -9.64 7.55
N ALA A 7 7.64 -10.56 8.49
CA ALA A 7 7.26 -11.94 8.19
C ALA A 7 5.85 -12.02 7.57
N ALA A 8 4.86 -11.35 8.16
CA ALA A 8 3.49 -11.27 7.62
C ALA A 8 3.45 -10.60 6.24
N TRP A 9 4.22 -9.52 6.04
CA TRP A 9 4.37 -8.84 4.76
C TRP A 9 4.92 -9.76 3.67
N HIS A 10 6.02 -10.47 3.92
CA HIS A 10 6.59 -11.40 2.95
C HIS A 10 5.64 -12.55 2.63
N TRP A 11 4.93 -13.05 3.64
CA TRP A 11 3.94 -14.10 3.46
C TRP A 11 2.78 -13.63 2.58
N ALA A 12 2.20 -12.46 2.86
CA ALA A 12 1.14 -11.87 2.06
C ALA A 12 1.56 -11.63 0.60
N CYS A 13 2.76 -11.05 0.37
CA CYS A 13 3.28 -10.86 -0.98
C CYS A 13 3.57 -12.18 -1.70
N GLY A 14 3.98 -13.22 -0.96
CA GLY A 14 4.16 -14.57 -1.51
C GLY A 14 2.84 -15.18 -1.97
N LEU A 15 1.78 -15.02 -1.18
CA LEU A 15 0.43 -15.48 -1.51
C LEU A 15 -0.12 -14.81 -2.76
N ASP A 16 0.11 -13.50 -2.94
CA ASP A 16 -0.37 -12.74 -4.11
C ASP A 16 0.06 -13.37 -5.44
N VAL A 17 1.30 -13.88 -5.53
CA VAL A 17 1.80 -14.53 -6.74
C VAL A 17 1.64 -16.06 -6.74
N ALA A 18 1.32 -16.67 -5.59
CA ALA A 18 1.00 -18.10 -5.53
C ALA A 18 -0.38 -18.41 -6.13
N VAL A 19 -1.33 -17.48 -6.00
CA VAL A 19 -2.68 -17.63 -6.55
C VAL A 19 -2.65 -17.35 -8.06
N ARG A 20 -3.32 -18.20 -8.85
CA ARG A 20 -3.50 -17.96 -10.29
C ARG A 20 -4.50 -16.83 -10.49
N LYS A 21 -4.07 -15.77 -11.19
CA LYS A 21 -4.87 -14.58 -11.47
C LYS A 21 -5.03 -14.42 -12.98
N ALA A 22 -6.24 -14.61 -13.50
CA ALA A 22 -6.50 -14.45 -14.93
C ALA A 22 -6.14 -13.02 -15.37
N GLY A 23 -5.34 -12.90 -16.43
CA GLY A 23 -4.88 -11.60 -16.94
C GLY A 23 -3.84 -10.89 -16.06
N ASN A 24 -3.34 -11.52 -14.99
CA ASN A 24 -2.36 -10.92 -14.08
C ASN A 24 -1.23 -11.92 -13.73
N VAL A 25 -0.23 -11.45 -12.99
CA VAL A 25 1.00 -12.18 -12.69
C VAL A 25 0.78 -13.24 -11.62
N SER A 26 1.30 -14.45 -11.83
CA SER A 26 1.42 -15.51 -10.84
C SER A 26 2.67 -16.33 -11.09
N GLN A 27 3.01 -17.27 -10.21
CA GLN A 27 4.12 -18.22 -10.45
C GLN A 27 3.91 -19.06 -11.72
N ALA A 28 2.65 -19.23 -12.15
CA ALA A 28 2.29 -19.97 -13.35
C ALA A 28 2.16 -19.10 -14.61
N SER A 29 2.18 -17.77 -14.50
CA SER A 29 2.00 -16.87 -15.65
C SER A 29 2.64 -15.50 -15.43
N ALA A 30 3.42 -15.04 -16.42
CA ALA A 30 3.78 -13.63 -16.52
C ALA A 30 2.57 -12.78 -16.95
N GLY A 31 2.65 -11.46 -16.76
CA GLY A 31 1.59 -10.51 -17.11
C GLY A 31 2.13 -9.09 -17.14
N HIS A 32 1.66 -8.26 -18.08
CA HIS A 32 2.06 -6.84 -18.19
C HIS A 32 3.60 -6.61 -18.22
N ARG A 33 4.36 -7.51 -18.86
CA ARG A 33 5.84 -7.52 -18.88
C ARG A 33 6.49 -7.69 -17.50
N MET A 34 5.77 -8.27 -16.54
CA MET A 34 6.24 -8.57 -15.21
C MET A 34 6.19 -10.08 -14.93
N ALA A 35 7.06 -10.54 -14.03
CA ALA A 35 7.15 -11.92 -13.56
C ALA A 35 7.03 -12.01 -12.04
N ALA A 36 6.56 -13.15 -11.52
CA ALA A 36 6.38 -13.38 -10.09
C ALA A 36 7.64 -13.09 -9.25
N ARG A 37 8.83 -13.32 -9.82
CA ARG A 37 10.10 -13.03 -9.15
C ARG A 37 10.23 -11.54 -8.79
N GLN A 38 9.79 -10.63 -9.67
CA GLN A 38 9.84 -9.19 -9.41
C GLN A 38 8.94 -8.77 -8.25
N PHE A 39 7.78 -9.41 -8.07
CA PHE A 39 6.90 -9.15 -6.92
C PHE A 39 7.58 -9.58 -5.60
N LEU A 40 8.25 -10.73 -5.61
CA LEU A 40 9.00 -11.22 -4.44
C LEU A 40 10.24 -10.37 -4.13
N ASP A 41 10.96 -9.90 -5.16
CA ASP A 41 12.08 -8.97 -5.00
C ASP A 41 11.61 -7.61 -4.45
N SER A 42 10.48 -7.11 -4.94
CA SER A 42 9.85 -5.89 -4.43
C SER A 42 9.40 -6.02 -2.98
N ALA A 43 8.85 -7.17 -2.60
CA ALA A 43 8.51 -7.46 -1.21
C ALA A 43 9.75 -7.41 -0.30
N ARG A 44 10.90 -7.91 -0.76
CA ARG A 44 12.17 -7.78 -0.01
C ARG A 44 12.62 -6.33 0.10
N ALA A 45 12.64 -5.59 -1.00
CA ALA A 45 13.11 -4.22 -1.03
C ALA A 45 12.26 -3.27 -0.18
N ALA A 46 10.93 -3.41 -0.23
CA ALA A 46 10.00 -2.54 0.49
C ALA A 46 9.89 -2.83 2.00
N ALA A 47 10.38 -3.98 2.48
CA ALA A 47 10.11 -4.46 3.83
C ALA A 47 10.55 -3.47 4.93
N GLN A 48 11.73 -2.89 4.81
CA GLN A 48 12.26 -1.96 5.80
C GLN A 48 11.42 -0.67 5.86
N ALA A 49 11.06 -0.11 4.71
CA ALA A 49 10.21 1.08 4.65
C ALA A 49 8.83 0.80 5.27
N LEU A 50 8.27 -0.40 5.05
CA LEU A 50 7.01 -0.79 5.66
C LEU A 50 7.11 -0.98 7.18
N THR A 51 8.21 -1.56 7.68
CA THR A 51 8.35 -1.84 9.11
C THR A 51 8.78 -0.65 9.94
N ASP A 52 9.53 0.31 9.38
CA ASP A 52 10.27 1.29 10.16
C ASP A 52 9.67 2.71 10.07
N SER A 53 8.67 2.93 9.21
CA SER A 53 8.09 4.27 9.01
C SER A 53 7.21 4.77 10.14
N ASP A 54 7.31 6.07 10.43
CA ASP A 54 6.49 6.74 11.43
C ASP A 54 5.22 7.38 10.85
N GLY A 55 5.27 7.84 9.59
CA GLY A 55 4.11 8.31 8.84
C GLY A 55 3.72 7.34 7.72
N VAL A 56 2.44 7.36 7.35
CA VAL A 56 1.87 6.40 6.38
C VAL A 56 2.32 6.79 4.97
N GLY A 57 2.17 8.04 4.58
CA GLY A 57 2.55 8.53 3.26
C GLY A 57 4.04 8.37 3.00
N GLN A 58 4.90 8.75 3.95
CA GLN A 58 6.35 8.59 3.79
C GLN A 58 6.77 7.11 3.75
N GLY A 59 6.05 6.24 4.47
CA GLY A 59 6.27 4.80 4.40
C GLY A 59 5.92 4.22 3.04
N ILE A 60 4.79 4.63 2.46
CA ILE A 60 4.39 4.24 1.10
C ILE A 60 5.41 4.76 0.09
N GLU A 61 5.79 6.03 0.15
CA GLU A 61 6.75 6.65 -0.77
C GLU A 61 8.10 5.93 -0.77
N ARG A 62 8.68 5.70 0.42
CA ARG A 62 9.95 4.97 0.54
C ARG A 62 9.85 3.54 0.04
N ALA A 63 8.75 2.86 0.31
CA ALA A 63 8.55 1.48 -0.13
C ALA A 63 8.37 1.36 -1.65
N VAL A 64 7.68 2.32 -2.26
CA VAL A 64 7.54 2.42 -3.72
C VAL A 64 8.89 2.75 -4.35
N ALA A 65 9.65 3.69 -3.80
CA ALA A 65 11.00 4.01 -4.29
C ALA A 65 11.92 2.78 -4.25
N ALA A 66 11.98 2.08 -3.12
CA ALA A 66 12.75 0.84 -2.98
C ALA A 66 12.31 -0.24 -3.98
N THR A 67 11.00 -0.34 -4.25
CA THR A 67 10.48 -1.25 -5.28
C THR A 67 10.96 -0.85 -6.68
N ARG A 68 10.85 0.43 -7.03
CA ARG A 68 11.31 0.95 -8.33
C ARG A 68 12.80 0.70 -8.54
N ASP A 69 13.63 0.93 -7.52
CA ASP A 69 15.07 0.70 -7.59
C ASP A 69 15.39 -0.79 -7.79
N ALA A 70 14.63 -1.68 -7.15
CA ALA A 70 14.89 -3.12 -7.21
C ALA A 70 14.45 -3.77 -8.52
N VAL A 71 13.31 -3.35 -9.09
CA VAL A 71 12.69 -4.08 -10.24
C VAL A 71 12.25 -3.21 -11.42
N GLY A 72 12.36 -1.88 -11.32
CA GLY A 72 12.09 -0.93 -12.41
C GLY A 72 10.61 -0.71 -12.75
N CYS A 73 9.68 -1.47 -12.17
CA CYS A 73 8.25 -1.41 -12.47
C CYS A 73 7.40 -1.46 -11.20
N ASN A 74 6.11 -1.15 -11.32
CA ASN A 74 5.16 -1.27 -10.23
C ASN A 74 4.59 -2.68 -10.14
N THR A 75 4.97 -3.40 -9.09
CA THR A 75 4.42 -4.73 -8.77
C THR A 75 3.57 -4.75 -7.52
N ASN A 76 3.62 -3.74 -6.66
CA ASN A 76 3.08 -3.85 -5.30
C ASN A 76 2.46 -2.57 -4.73
N LEU A 77 2.25 -1.50 -5.51
CA LEU A 77 1.66 -0.25 -5.01
C LEU A 77 0.40 -0.50 -4.19
N GLY A 78 -0.55 -1.29 -4.71
CA GLY A 78 -1.80 -1.55 -4.00
C GLY A 78 -1.60 -2.32 -2.70
N ILE A 79 -0.65 -3.26 -2.67
CA ILE A 79 -0.29 -4.01 -1.45
C ILE A 79 0.33 -3.05 -0.43
N LEU A 80 1.18 -2.11 -0.86
CA LEU A 80 1.78 -1.10 0.01
C LEU A 80 0.74 -0.14 0.61
N LEU A 81 -0.18 0.36 -0.22
CA LEU A 81 -1.28 1.22 0.23
C LEU A 81 -2.13 0.52 1.31
N LEU A 82 -2.37 -0.79 1.21
CA LEU A 82 -3.09 -1.53 2.24
C LEU A 82 -2.22 -1.84 3.46
N CYS A 83 -0.98 -2.30 3.26
CA CYS A 83 -0.18 -2.88 4.34
C CYS A 83 0.58 -1.85 5.18
N VAL A 84 0.93 -0.67 4.66
CA VAL A 84 1.62 0.37 5.44
C VAL A 84 0.79 0.87 6.62
N PRO A 85 -0.49 1.29 6.47
CA PRO A 85 -1.31 1.68 7.61
C PRO A 85 -1.55 0.52 8.60
N LEU A 86 -1.72 -0.71 8.11
CA LEU A 86 -1.82 -1.91 8.95
C LEU A 86 -0.55 -2.18 9.77
N ALA A 87 0.62 -2.04 9.15
CA ALA A 87 1.91 -2.20 9.83
C ALA A 87 2.07 -1.16 10.93
N ARG A 88 1.71 0.10 10.64
CA ARG A 88 1.76 1.19 11.64
C ARG A 88 0.82 0.92 12.81
N ALA A 89 -0.43 0.57 12.53
CA ALA A 89 -1.42 0.21 13.55
C ALA A 89 -0.93 -0.98 14.41
N ARG A 90 -0.40 -2.03 13.78
CA ARG A 90 0.12 -3.21 14.49
C ARG A 90 1.31 -2.90 15.40
N ARG A 91 2.17 -1.93 15.05
CA ARG A 91 3.30 -1.49 15.90
C ARG A 91 2.84 -0.77 17.16
N ALA A 92 1.71 -0.07 17.11
CA ALA A 92 1.14 0.62 18.26
C ALA A 92 0.50 -0.34 19.28
N LEU A 93 0.26 -1.60 18.89
CA LEU A 93 -0.39 -2.61 19.73
C LEU A 93 0.60 -3.50 20.48
N THR A 94 0.39 -3.63 21.79
CA THR A 94 1.10 -4.60 22.64
C THR A 94 0.53 -6.02 22.47
N VAL A 95 -0.79 -6.15 22.40
CA VAL A 95 -1.52 -7.40 22.14
C VAL A 95 -2.38 -7.22 20.91
N ALA A 96 -2.28 -8.15 19.96
CA ALA A 96 -3.04 -8.09 18.71
C ALA A 96 -4.30 -8.95 18.80
N SER A 97 -5.44 -8.34 18.46
CA SER A 97 -6.70 -9.01 18.11
C SER A 97 -7.32 -8.30 16.90
N PRO A 98 -8.24 -8.92 16.15
CA PRO A 98 -8.91 -8.25 15.04
C PRO A 98 -9.56 -6.92 15.45
N ALA A 99 -10.29 -6.90 16.58
CA ALA A 99 -10.92 -5.68 17.08
C ALA A 99 -9.91 -4.60 17.49
N ALA A 100 -8.80 -4.98 18.14
CA ALA A 100 -7.74 -4.04 18.50
C ALA A 100 -7.05 -3.46 17.26
N LEU A 101 -6.82 -4.29 16.23
CA LEU A 101 -6.23 -3.84 14.97
C LEU A 101 -7.16 -2.90 14.21
N LEU A 102 -8.46 -3.21 14.15
CA LEU A 102 -9.46 -2.33 13.53
C LEU A 102 -9.47 -0.95 14.20
N GLY A 103 -9.52 -0.91 15.54
CA GLY A 103 -9.48 0.36 16.29
C GLY A 103 -8.17 1.13 16.09
N ALA A 104 -7.03 0.43 16.06
CA ALA A 104 -5.72 1.05 15.83
C ALA A 104 -5.58 1.60 14.40
N VAL A 105 -6.08 0.89 13.39
CA VAL A 105 -6.10 1.37 12.00
C VAL A 105 -6.98 2.61 11.87
N GLU A 106 -8.16 2.63 12.49
CA GLU A 106 -9.02 3.83 12.47
C GLU A 106 -8.30 5.04 13.07
N GLY A 107 -7.57 4.85 14.17
CA GLY A 107 -6.73 5.90 14.77
C GLY A 107 -5.61 6.38 13.84
N VAL A 108 -4.95 5.46 13.12
CA VAL A 108 -3.95 5.81 12.09
C VAL A 108 -4.59 6.62 10.96
N LEU A 109 -5.75 6.20 10.46
CA LEU A 109 -6.45 6.88 9.37
C LEU A 109 -6.98 8.26 9.77
N ALA A 110 -7.44 8.42 11.01
CA ALA A 110 -7.89 9.70 11.54
C ALA A 110 -6.73 10.69 11.79
N GLY A 111 -5.50 10.18 11.92
CA GLY A 111 -4.29 10.99 12.09
C GLY A 111 -3.56 11.34 10.80
N LEU A 112 -4.07 10.93 9.63
CA LEU A 112 -3.47 11.27 8.34
C LEU A 112 -3.56 12.77 8.10
N ASP A 113 -2.46 13.35 7.60
CA ASP A 113 -2.38 14.77 7.32
C ASP A 113 -2.06 15.07 5.85
N LEU A 114 -1.80 16.35 5.57
CA LEU A 114 -1.48 16.83 4.23
C LEU A 114 -0.09 16.36 3.76
N ASP A 115 0.85 16.10 4.67
CA ASP A 115 2.17 15.58 4.31
C ASP A 115 2.11 14.09 3.95
N ASP A 116 1.26 13.32 4.63
CA ASP A 116 0.89 11.96 4.21
C ASP A 116 0.29 11.97 2.80
N ALA A 117 -0.61 12.91 2.51
CA ALA A 117 -1.19 13.06 1.17
C ALA A 117 -0.12 13.36 0.12
N ARG A 118 0.74 14.35 0.36
CA ARG A 118 1.82 14.72 -0.56
C ARG A 118 2.76 13.55 -0.85
N ALA A 119 3.16 12.81 0.18
CA ALA A 119 4.01 11.63 0.01
C ALA A 119 3.28 10.50 -0.71
N GLY A 120 2.00 10.25 -0.38
CA GLY A 120 1.16 9.27 -1.08
C GLY A 120 1.01 9.59 -2.57
N TYR A 121 0.81 10.86 -2.92
CA TYR A 121 0.67 11.32 -4.31
C TYR A 121 1.95 11.09 -5.09
N ARG A 122 3.10 11.50 -4.53
CA ARG A 122 4.41 11.21 -5.13
C ARG A 122 4.65 9.71 -5.28
N ALA A 123 4.23 8.90 -4.31
CA ALA A 123 4.37 7.45 -4.40
C ALA A 123 3.52 6.85 -5.52
N ILE A 124 2.25 7.26 -5.65
CA ILE A 124 1.34 6.78 -6.71
C ILE A 124 1.86 7.21 -8.08
N ALA A 125 2.28 8.47 -8.23
CA ALA A 125 2.88 9.00 -9.45
C ALA A 125 4.18 8.25 -9.80
N LEU A 126 5.07 8.03 -8.82
CA LEU A 126 6.31 7.28 -9.00
C LEU A 126 6.04 5.84 -9.39
N ALA A 127 5.04 5.17 -8.82
CA ALA A 127 4.66 3.82 -9.19
C ALA A 127 4.08 3.75 -10.63
N ALA A 128 3.39 4.79 -11.10
CA ALA A 128 2.72 4.83 -12.39
C ALA A 128 1.82 3.60 -12.63
N PRO A 129 0.81 3.34 -11.78
CA PRO A 129 -0.09 2.20 -11.93
C PRO A 129 -0.89 2.27 -13.24
N GLY A 130 -1.17 1.10 -13.81
CA GLY A 130 -2.11 1.01 -14.92
C GLY A 130 -3.51 1.45 -14.49
N GLY A 131 -4.19 2.23 -15.32
CA GLY A 131 -5.57 2.67 -15.06
C GLY A 131 -5.72 3.91 -14.18
N LEU A 132 -4.63 4.57 -13.79
CA LEU A 132 -4.68 5.81 -12.99
C LEU A 132 -5.51 6.91 -13.66
N GLY A 133 -5.33 7.10 -14.96
CA GLY A 133 -6.02 8.13 -15.74
C GLY A 133 -5.75 9.54 -15.22
N THR A 134 -6.71 10.44 -15.43
CA THR A 134 -6.77 11.78 -14.83
C THR A 134 -8.01 11.90 -13.96
N ALA A 135 -7.97 12.75 -12.94
CA ALA A 135 -9.08 13.04 -12.05
C ALA A 135 -9.43 14.55 -12.07
N ASP A 136 -10.72 14.88 -12.07
CA ASP A 136 -11.17 16.27 -12.05
C ASP A 136 -10.87 16.98 -10.72
N ALA A 137 -10.73 16.20 -9.64
CA ALA A 137 -10.41 16.69 -8.31
C ALA A 137 -9.31 15.84 -7.67
N GLU A 138 -8.34 16.51 -7.05
CA GLU A 138 -7.23 15.91 -6.31
C GLU A 138 -6.43 14.90 -7.13
N ASP A 139 -6.10 15.24 -8.39
CA ASP A 139 -5.24 14.44 -9.26
C ASP A 139 -3.84 14.29 -8.63
N VAL A 140 -3.26 13.09 -8.74
CA VAL A 140 -1.94 12.78 -8.15
C VAL A 140 -0.77 13.42 -8.88
N ALA A 141 -1.01 13.98 -10.08
CA ALA A 141 -0.05 14.81 -10.79
C ALA A 141 0.11 16.20 -10.14
N ASP A 142 -0.86 16.64 -9.33
CA ASP A 142 -0.88 17.94 -8.68
C ASP A 142 -0.55 17.85 -7.18
N ALA A 143 -0.40 19.01 -6.53
CA ALA A 143 -0.28 19.06 -5.08
C ALA A 143 -1.65 18.83 -4.41
N PRO A 144 -1.76 17.93 -3.41
CA PRO A 144 -3.03 17.71 -2.72
C PRO A 144 -3.41 18.94 -1.89
N ARG A 145 -4.72 19.13 -1.74
CA ARG A 145 -5.33 20.17 -0.89
C ARG A 145 -6.03 19.58 0.33
N VAL A 146 -6.21 18.27 0.35
CA VAL A 146 -6.88 17.49 1.40
C VAL A 146 -5.93 16.42 1.95
N ASP A 147 -6.25 15.84 3.11
CA ASP A 147 -5.47 14.72 3.63
C ASP A 147 -5.64 13.45 2.77
N LEU A 148 -4.79 12.44 3.01
CA LEU A 148 -4.77 11.22 2.20
C LEU A 148 -6.09 10.42 2.31
N ARG A 149 -6.77 10.43 3.46
CA ARG A 149 -8.03 9.72 3.64
C ARG A 149 -9.15 10.39 2.84
N GLN A 150 -9.21 11.71 2.88
CA GLN A 150 -10.16 12.52 2.10
C GLN A 150 -9.94 12.32 0.60
N ALA A 151 -8.70 12.35 0.12
CA ALA A 151 -8.37 12.06 -1.27
C ALA A 151 -8.83 10.65 -1.69
N MET A 152 -8.52 9.62 -0.88
CA MET A 152 -8.97 8.25 -1.14
C MET A 152 -10.51 8.13 -1.14
N ALA A 153 -11.21 8.88 -0.29
CA ALA A 153 -12.67 8.86 -0.27
C ALA A 153 -13.30 9.28 -1.61
N LEU A 154 -12.67 10.19 -2.37
CA LEU A 154 -13.12 10.60 -3.71
C LEU A 154 -13.03 9.48 -4.75
N ALA A 155 -12.14 8.51 -4.55
CA ALA A 155 -11.94 7.37 -5.45
C ALA A 155 -12.65 6.08 -4.98
N ALA A 156 -13.22 6.08 -3.77
CA ALA A 156 -13.76 4.90 -3.10
C ALA A 156 -14.79 4.13 -3.95
N ASP A 157 -15.65 4.78 -4.71
CA ASP A 157 -16.67 4.04 -5.47
C ASP A 157 -16.09 3.21 -6.63
N ARG A 158 -14.90 3.57 -7.13
CA ARG A 158 -14.22 2.89 -8.25
C ARG A 158 -12.97 2.11 -7.85
N ASP A 159 -12.37 2.39 -6.69
CA ASP A 159 -11.14 1.75 -6.21
C ASP A 159 -11.36 1.09 -4.84
N SER A 160 -11.15 -0.23 -4.76
CA SER A 160 -11.34 -1.01 -3.54
C SER A 160 -10.34 -0.71 -2.44
N ILE A 161 -9.11 -0.30 -2.79
CA ILE A 161 -8.11 0.13 -1.83
C ILE A 161 -8.56 1.45 -1.22
N ALA A 162 -9.01 2.38 -2.07
CA ALA A 162 -9.50 3.67 -1.63
C ALA A 162 -10.73 3.54 -0.70
N ARG A 163 -11.61 2.54 -0.94
CA ARG A 163 -12.68 2.18 0.03
C ARG A 163 -12.16 1.80 1.40
N GLN A 164 -11.04 1.06 1.49
CA GLN A 164 -10.50 0.68 2.80
C GLN A 164 -10.06 1.89 3.62
N TYR A 165 -9.52 2.93 2.97
CA TYR A 165 -9.21 4.19 3.64
C TYR A 165 -10.47 4.95 4.09
N ARG A 166 -11.51 5.01 3.24
CA ARG A 166 -12.78 5.65 3.61
C ARG A 166 -13.44 4.94 4.79
N ASP A 167 -13.58 3.63 4.68
CA ASP A 167 -14.46 2.80 5.53
C ASP A 167 -13.73 2.15 6.72
N GLY A 168 -12.43 2.41 6.87
CA GLY A 168 -11.65 1.96 8.03
C GLY A 168 -11.27 0.47 7.96
N PHE A 169 -10.94 -0.04 6.78
CA PHE A 169 -10.47 -1.41 6.53
C PHE A 169 -11.48 -2.53 6.88
N ARG A 170 -12.76 -2.19 7.07
CA ARG A 170 -13.82 -3.13 7.51
C ARG A 170 -14.09 -4.28 6.56
N ASP A 171 -13.76 -4.15 5.28
CA ASP A 171 -13.99 -5.25 4.33
C ASP A 171 -12.97 -6.39 4.51
N ILE A 172 -11.83 -6.11 5.14
CA ILE A 172 -10.67 -7.01 5.20
C ILE A 172 -10.15 -7.31 6.61
N LEU A 173 -10.75 -6.74 7.67
CA LEU A 173 -10.45 -6.99 9.09
C LEU A 173 -11.71 -7.36 9.87
#